data_AF-A0A0G4GIG9-F1
#
_entry.id   AF-A0A0G4GIG9-F1
#
_cell.length_a   1.000
_cell.length_b   1.000
_cell.length_c   1.000
_cell.angle_alpha   90.00
_cell.angle_beta   90.00
_cell.angle_gamma   90.00
#
_symmetry.space_group_name_H-M   'P 1'
#
loop_
_entity.id
_entity.type
_entity.pdbx_description
1 polymer ?
#
loop_
_entity_poly.entity_id
_entity_poly.type
_entity_poly.pdbx_seq_one_letter_code
_entity_poly.pdbx_strand_id
1 'polypeptide(L)'
;MDDVDIVFDEGVSPLSRQLLEGCIRRDFTQVTRLIRQGADPRAIGGLRVRGTTGSSPYWRYSCLCFAIDSPSNYPSLDASGAGDPLPVVLPQWPSRELQRDIINALIDGGADVNGSGAERFEQLPIKVAIRAGNLTAVEALLACQANVRGVTAMELPNRLGAASSATREYEDLLISVYRRLAQHDSTLAAERFNGVNLVHLAATPFSAFSQSFIDEYLELITSHGADMTAANNRGSTPLHWAAKAGSPCVAHWLCRHLRSDDINRGLPHLPNQTPLAVAAIALDIHTERQQQQGEWHENRSRLILEYKTIIGVLLRSGAAPSIALMPTAMERDRRRRQLVLAEYATVLSELSEAVMSAINGALAAQRDHSMLLARLLPLAPHHDGAHPHPSPSNMAFGPHEAEAIAWKIGAFLHEPPAAVAAIDQYLIGESVLRRRVKAAVGHFVKSAATQTSSNREVVGWTRYQQQGDKRVKVTVPPLQCFAVRGSGGQVVHKMTGVREVVHRARLDEADGHGVEGVVKSFNEHLGDQDCQFAWPQLGRIDRQIGLFVPLGIE
;
A
#
# COMPACT_ATOMS: atom_id res chain seq x y z
N MET A 1 -12.10 31.49 6.78
CA MET A 1 -11.77 32.70 7.57
C MET A 1 -12.93 33.17 8.43
N ASP A 2 -14.18 32.93 8.03
CA ASP A 2 -15.34 33.51 8.70
C ASP A 2 -15.63 32.97 10.10
N ASP A 3 -15.00 31.89 10.52
CA ASP A 3 -15.21 31.25 11.83
C ASP A 3 -14.05 31.45 12.82
N VAL A 4 -13.08 32.31 12.49
CA VAL A 4 -11.85 32.47 13.26
C VAL A 4 -11.58 33.94 13.57
N ASP A 5 -11.26 34.22 14.82
CA ASP A 5 -10.84 35.53 15.31
C ASP A 5 -9.31 35.59 15.42
N ILE A 6 -8.73 36.75 15.07
CA ILE A 6 -7.30 37.01 15.18
C ILE A 6 -7.02 37.50 16.60
N VAL A 7 -6.05 36.88 17.27
CA VAL A 7 -5.67 37.22 18.64
C VAL A 7 -4.22 37.68 18.64
N PHE A 8 -3.94 38.84 19.22
CA PHE A 8 -2.60 39.40 19.30
C PHE A 8 -2.00 39.15 20.68
N ASP A 9 -0.70 38.94 20.74
CA ASP A 9 0.01 38.85 22.01
C ASP A 9 0.04 40.20 22.76
N GLU A 10 0.23 40.12 24.08
CA GLU A 10 0.39 41.32 24.91
C GLU A 10 1.61 42.14 24.45
N GLY A 11 1.44 43.46 24.33
CA GLY A 11 2.50 44.38 23.91
C GLY A 11 2.62 44.62 22.41
N VAL A 12 1.85 43.93 21.55
CA VAL A 12 1.85 44.18 20.10
C VAL A 12 1.22 45.54 19.78
N SER A 13 2.00 46.43 19.16
CA SER A 13 1.59 47.81 18.80
C SER A 13 0.48 47.84 17.73
N PRO A 14 -0.37 48.89 17.65
CA PRO A 14 -1.44 48.98 16.65
C PRO A 14 -0.97 48.82 15.21
N LEU A 15 0.20 49.38 14.86
CA LEU A 15 0.80 49.22 13.53
C LEU A 15 1.22 47.77 13.24
N SER A 16 1.71 47.05 14.26
CA SER A 16 2.09 45.64 14.13
C SER A 16 0.86 44.73 14.05
N ARG A 17 -0.26 45.10 14.69
CA ARG A 17 -1.55 44.42 14.49
C ARG A 17 -2.05 44.57 13.05
N GLN A 18 -1.96 45.76 12.48
CA GLN A 18 -2.28 45.97 11.06
C GLN A 18 -1.39 45.13 10.14
N LEU A 19 -0.09 45.00 10.46
CA LEU A 19 0.81 44.14 9.71
C LEU A 19 0.39 42.66 9.75
N LEU A 20 0.05 42.15 10.95
CA LEU A 20 -0.45 40.79 11.14
C LEU A 20 -1.79 40.56 10.40
N GLU A 21 -2.76 41.47 10.59
CA GLU A 21 -4.07 41.38 9.93
C GLU A 21 -3.94 41.42 8.40
N GLY A 22 -3.12 42.32 7.88
CA GLY A 22 -2.90 42.42 6.44
C GLY A 22 -2.14 41.21 5.90
N CYS A 23 -1.26 40.57 6.68
CA CYS A 23 -0.70 39.26 6.30
C CYS A 23 -1.83 38.25 6.19
N ILE A 24 -2.65 38.10 7.23
CA ILE A 24 -3.73 37.10 7.30
C ILE A 24 -4.79 37.29 6.21
N ARG A 25 -5.23 38.53 5.98
CA ARG A 25 -6.31 38.90 5.06
C ARG A 25 -5.84 39.23 3.64
N ARG A 26 -4.52 39.34 3.43
CA ARG A 26 -3.88 39.84 2.19
C ARG A 26 -4.27 41.30 1.87
N ASP A 27 -4.46 42.12 2.90
CA ASP A 27 -5.10 43.44 2.83
C ASP A 27 -4.19 44.58 3.36
N PHE A 28 -2.99 44.73 2.81
CA PHE A 28 -2.19 45.95 2.98
C PHE A 28 -1.67 46.46 1.64
N THR A 29 -1.49 47.77 1.54
CA THR A 29 -1.04 48.41 0.29
C THR A 29 0.46 48.25 0.04
N GLN A 30 1.29 48.22 1.09
CA GLN A 30 2.73 47.99 0.99
C GLN A 30 3.37 47.61 2.34
N VAL A 31 3.85 46.36 2.49
CA VAL A 31 4.52 45.85 3.71
C VAL A 31 5.66 46.76 4.16
N THR A 32 6.54 47.12 3.22
CA THR A 32 7.74 47.92 3.49
C THR A 32 7.39 49.29 4.07
N ARG A 33 6.23 49.86 3.72
CA ARG A 33 5.78 51.13 4.28
C ARG A 33 5.37 50.99 5.74
N LEU A 34 4.62 49.94 6.10
CA LEU A 34 4.22 49.68 7.49
C LEU A 34 5.45 49.45 8.37
N ILE A 35 6.43 48.67 7.90
CA ILE A 35 7.69 48.43 8.62
C ILE A 35 8.46 49.75 8.82
N ARG A 36 8.59 50.59 7.77
CA ARG A 36 9.22 51.93 7.88
C ARG A 36 8.49 52.87 8.85
N GLN A 37 7.19 52.68 9.05
CA GLN A 37 6.39 53.44 10.01
C GLN A 37 6.51 52.92 11.44
N GLY A 38 7.26 51.85 11.68
CA GLY A 38 7.52 51.28 13.01
C GLY A 38 6.66 50.07 13.36
N ALA A 39 6.03 49.40 12.38
CA ALA A 39 5.46 48.07 12.60
C ALA A 39 6.58 47.05 12.84
N ASP A 40 6.46 46.26 13.90
CA ASP A 40 7.42 45.22 14.24
C ASP A 40 7.10 43.92 13.46
N PRO A 41 7.96 43.48 12.52
CA PRO A 41 7.74 42.25 11.78
C PRO A 41 8.01 40.99 12.63
N ARG A 42 8.53 41.12 13.85
CA ARG A 42 8.64 40.05 14.85
C ARG A 42 7.37 39.86 15.67
N ALA A 43 6.32 40.65 15.41
CA ALA A 43 5.05 40.51 16.10
C ALA A 43 4.46 39.10 15.94
N ILE A 44 3.85 38.63 17.02
CA ILE A 44 3.27 37.30 17.13
C ILE A 44 1.77 37.46 17.40
N GLY A 45 0.99 36.58 16.77
CA GLY A 45 -0.43 36.42 17.06
C GLY A 45 -0.84 34.97 16.96
N GLY A 46 -2.11 34.70 17.23
CA GLY A 46 -2.71 33.39 17.07
C GLY A 46 -4.09 33.48 16.45
N LEU A 47 -4.63 32.32 16.11
CA LEU A 47 -5.96 32.16 15.56
C LEU A 47 -6.83 31.48 16.62
N ARG A 48 -8.07 31.95 16.80
CA ARG A 48 -9.02 31.38 17.76
C ARG A 48 -10.37 31.13 17.09
N VAL A 49 -11.00 30.00 17.38
CA VAL A 49 -12.36 29.71 16.88
C VAL A 49 -13.34 30.71 17.50
N ARG A 50 -14.15 31.37 16.65
CA ARG A 50 -15.09 32.41 17.07
C ARG A 50 -16.06 31.87 18.12
N GLY A 51 -16.32 32.68 19.16
CA GLY A 51 -17.22 32.32 20.25
C GLY A 51 -16.59 31.47 21.36
N THR A 52 -15.32 31.07 21.23
CA THR A 52 -14.58 30.45 22.33
C THR A 52 -13.95 31.52 23.23
N THR A 53 -14.07 31.35 24.55
CA THR A 53 -13.47 32.24 25.56
C THR A 53 -12.41 31.46 26.35
N GLY A 54 -11.26 32.07 26.61
CA GLY A 54 -10.12 31.40 27.24
C GLY A 54 -8.82 32.18 27.12
N SER A 55 -7.75 31.65 27.74
CA SER A 55 -6.40 32.23 27.77
C SER A 55 -5.75 32.34 26.37
N SER A 56 -4.51 32.85 26.34
CA SER A 56 -3.68 33.01 25.13
C SER A 56 -3.79 31.82 24.16
N PRO A 57 -3.92 32.03 22.84
CA PRO A 57 -4.04 30.95 21.87
C PRO A 57 -2.85 29.99 22.00
N TYR A 58 -3.15 28.70 21.96
CA TYR A 58 -2.17 27.63 22.02
C TYR A 58 -1.22 27.65 20.82
N TRP A 59 -1.77 28.02 19.67
CA TRP A 59 -1.03 28.17 18.43
C TRP A 59 -0.67 29.63 18.20
N ARG A 60 0.63 29.92 18.25
CA ARG A 60 1.22 31.24 18.06
C ARG A 60 2.06 31.24 16.79
N TYR A 61 1.91 32.26 15.98
CA TYR A 61 2.48 32.38 14.65
C TYR A 61 3.04 33.79 14.45
N SER A 62 4.19 33.88 13.81
CA SER A 62 4.79 35.16 13.41
C SER A 62 4.12 35.72 12.16
N CYS A 63 4.41 36.99 11.84
CA CYS A 63 4.06 37.60 10.55
C CYS A 63 4.49 36.72 9.36
N LEU A 64 5.66 36.08 9.42
CA LEU A 64 6.15 35.19 8.37
C LEU A 64 5.26 33.96 8.18
N CYS A 65 4.84 33.32 9.28
CA CYS A 65 3.91 32.19 9.19
C CYS A 65 2.57 32.60 8.56
N PHE A 66 2.06 33.78 8.93
CA PHE A 66 0.83 34.29 8.31
C PHE A 66 1.00 34.71 6.86
N ALA A 67 2.21 35.07 6.40
CA ALA A 67 2.47 35.38 4.99
C ALA A 67 2.48 34.12 4.09
N ILE A 68 2.48 32.91 4.64
CA ILE A 68 2.52 31.66 3.89
C ILE A 68 1.09 31.14 3.65
N ASP A 69 0.63 31.18 2.40
CA ASP A 69 -0.60 30.52 1.93
C ASP A 69 -0.31 29.07 1.47
N SER A 70 -1.38 28.36 1.10
CA SER A 70 -1.32 27.00 0.57
C SER A 70 -1.79 26.96 -0.89
N PRO A 71 -0.95 26.53 -1.86
CA PRO A 71 -1.34 26.47 -3.27
C PRO A 71 -2.51 25.52 -3.55
N SER A 72 -2.59 24.40 -2.83
CA SER A 72 -3.68 23.41 -2.96
C SER A 72 -4.84 23.66 -2.00
N ASN A 73 -4.84 24.79 -1.27
CA ASN A 73 -5.74 25.07 -0.16
C ASN A 73 -5.69 24.01 0.96
N TYR A 74 -4.66 23.18 1.01
CA TYR A 74 -4.42 22.29 2.13
C TYR A 74 -4.07 23.14 3.37
N PRO A 75 -4.81 23.06 4.49
CA PRO A 75 -4.62 24.01 5.57
C PRO A 75 -3.21 23.96 6.17
N SER A 76 -2.61 25.09 6.52
CA SER A 76 -1.21 25.12 6.97
C SER A 76 -1.03 25.76 8.34
N LEU A 77 -2.14 26.14 8.97
CA LEU A 77 -2.22 26.73 10.30
C LEU A 77 -3.40 26.13 11.04
N ASP A 78 -3.44 26.32 12.35
CA ASP A 78 -4.49 25.82 13.24
C ASP A 78 -4.96 26.92 14.19
N ALA A 79 -6.27 26.99 14.40
CA ALA A 79 -6.90 27.87 15.37
C ALA A 79 -7.18 27.14 16.68
N SER A 80 -6.99 27.84 17.79
CA SER A 80 -7.25 27.34 19.14
C SER A 80 -8.75 27.38 19.43
N GLY A 81 -9.29 26.31 20.01
CA GLY A 81 -10.69 26.21 20.43
C GLY A 81 -10.84 25.41 21.71
N ALA A 82 -12.08 25.17 22.15
CA ALA A 82 -12.38 24.41 23.37
C ALA A 82 -12.10 22.88 23.26
N GLY A 83 -11.81 22.39 22.05
CA GLY A 83 -11.53 20.98 21.74
C GLY A 83 -10.33 20.84 20.81
N ASP A 84 -10.43 19.99 19.79
CA ASP A 84 -9.37 19.80 18.80
C ASP A 84 -9.07 21.10 18.03
N PRO A 85 -7.79 21.34 17.64
CA PRO A 85 -7.43 22.50 16.84
C PRO A 85 -8.22 22.52 15.52
N LEU A 86 -8.72 23.69 15.13
CA LEU A 86 -9.43 23.85 13.86
C LEU A 86 -8.43 24.19 12.75
N PRO A 87 -8.27 23.36 11.71
CA PRO A 87 -7.43 23.68 10.56
C PRO A 87 -7.88 24.96 9.86
N VAL A 88 -6.94 25.86 9.56
CA VAL A 88 -7.22 27.12 8.87
C VAL A 88 -6.50 27.17 7.52
N VAL A 89 -7.28 27.48 6.48
CA VAL A 89 -6.78 27.84 5.15
C VAL A 89 -6.76 29.35 5.05
N LEU A 90 -5.59 29.92 4.78
CA LEU A 90 -5.44 31.34 4.49
C LEU A 90 -5.81 31.63 3.03
N PRO A 91 -6.36 32.82 2.71
CA PRO A 91 -6.50 33.27 1.33
C PRO A 91 -5.16 33.23 0.59
N GLN A 92 -5.22 32.90 -0.71
CA GLN A 92 -4.03 32.86 -1.55
C GLN A 92 -3.57 34.26 -1.94
N TRP A 93 -2.26 34.41 -2.15
CA TRP A 93 -1.73 35.64 -2.77
C TRP A 93 -2.08 35.70 -4.25
N PRO A 94 -2.28 36.90 -4.83
CA PRO A 94 -2.51 37.08 -6.26
C PRO A 94 -1.45 36.44 -7.17
N SER A 95 -0.19 36.39 -6.72
CA SER A 95 0.89 35.72 -7.41
C SER A 95 1.93 35.16 -6.44
N ARG A 96 2.69 34.15 -6.89
CA ARG A 96 3.80 33.55 -6.14
C ARG A 96 4.98 34.52 -5.98
N GLU A 97 5.20 35.38 -6.99
CA GLU A 97 6.19 36.45 -6.93
C GLU A 97 5.87 37.45 -5.81
N LEU A 98 4.61 37.89 -5.72
CA LEU A 98 4.17 38.80 -4.66
C LEU A 98 4.34 38.18 -3.27
N GLN A 99 4.00 36.90 -3.11
CA GLN A 99 4.25 36.21 -1.84
C GLN A 99 5.73 36.19 -1.47
N ARG A 100 6.60 35.87 -2.44
CA ARG A 100 8.05 35.86 -2.24
C ARG A 100 8.56 37.24 -1.84
N ASP A 101 8.11 38.29 -2.51
CA ASP A 101 8.49 39.67 -2.21
C ASP A 101 8.04 40.10 -0.82
N ILE A 102 6.86 39.66 -0.38
CA ILE A 102 6.34 39.94 0.97
C ILE A 102 7.15 39.20 2.03
N ILE A 103 7.48 37.92 1.81
CA ILE A 103 8.34 37.14 2.72
C ILE A 103 9.71 37.82 2.84
N ASN A 104 10.32 38.20 1.71
CA ASN A 104 11.61 38.89 1.71
C ASN A 104 11.54 40.23 2.43
N ALA A 105 10.51 41.05 2.16
CA ALA A 105 10.34 42.34 2.81
C ALA A 105 10.14 42.24 4.33
N LEU A 106 9.48 41.18 4.81
CA LEU A 106 9.34 40.91 6.25
C LEU A 106 10.70 40.54 6.86
N ILE A 107 11.47 39.67 6.20
CA ILE A 107 12.81 39.25 6.67
C ILE A 107 13.78 40.45 6.66
N ASP A 108 13.82 41.22 5.57
CA ASP A 108 14.63 42.45 5.44
C ASP A 108 14.25 43.50 6.50
N GLY A 109 12.98 43.50 6.92
CA GLY A 109 12.48 44.33 8.03
C GLY A 109 12.87 43.84 9.42
N GLY A 110 13.46 42.66 9.55
CA GLY A 110 13.91 42.08 10.83
C GLY A 110 13.03 40.95 11.37
N ALA A 111 12.09 40.40 10.58
CA ALA A 111 11.38 39.19 10.96
C ALA A 111 12.37 38.04 11.20
N ASP A 112 12.13 37.26 12.25
CA ASP A 112 12.96 36.09 12.55
C ASP A 112 12.62 34.95 11.58
N VAL A 113 13.54 34.63 10.66
CA VAL A 113 13.37 33.57 9.66
C VAL A 113 13.08 32.20 10.28
N ASN A 114 13.55 31.98 11.51
CA ASN A 114 13.33 30.73 12.25
C ASN A 114 12.07 30.78 13.13
N GLY A 115 11.36 31.91 13.19
CA GLY A 115 10.16 32.08 14.00
C GLY A 115 10.50 32.39 15.47
N SER A 116 10.41 33.67 15.83
CA SER A 116 10.50 34.10 17.23
C SER A 116 9.30 33.61 18.02
N GLY A 117 9.52 33.07 19.23
CA GLY A 117 8.45 32.69 20.15
C GLY A 117 7.69 31.39 19.80
N ALA A 118 8.18 30.62 18.83
CA ALA A 118 7.64 29.29 18.54
C ALA A 118 7.94 28.34 19.71
N GLU A 119 6.90 27.86 20.38
CA GLU A 119 7.02 26.86 21.46
C GLU A 119 7.12 25.43 20.91
N ARG A 120 6.78 25.27 19.61
CA ARG A 120 6.65 24.00 18.91
C ARG A 120 7.21 24.09 17.49
N PHE A 121 7.77 23.00 16.97
CA PHE A 121 8.35 22.97 15.62
C PHE A 121 7.31 23.27 14.53
N GLU A 122 6.04 22.92 14.75
CA GLU A 122 4.94 23.15 13.81
C GLU A 122 4.61 24.65 13.61
N GLN A 123 5.12 25.52 14.49
CA GLN A 123 4.95 26.97 14.42
C GLN A 123 6.09 27.67 13.66
N LEU A 124 7.16 26.95 13.29
CA LEU A 124 8.29 27.52 12.55
C LEU A 124 7.87 27.87 11.11
N PRO A 125 8.29 29.03 10.56
CA PRO A 125 7.93 29.42 9.20
C PRO A 125 8.26 28.35 8.15
N ILE A 126 9.42 27.70 8.27
CA ILE A 126 9.82 26.63 7.35
C ILE A 126 8.90 25.40 7.42
N LYS A 127 8.44 25.01 8.62
CA LYS A 127 7.49 23.88 8.79
C LYS A 127 6.09 24.24 8.30
N VAL A 128 5.66 25.50 8.46
CA VAL A 128 4.41 26.01 7.89
C VAL A 128 4.47 25.95 6.35
N ALA A 129 5.58 26.39 5.74
CA ALA A 129 5.78 26.33 4.28
C ALA A 129 5.74 24.90 3.74
N ILE A 130 6.40 23.96 4.43
CA ILE A 130 6.42 22.53 4.06
C ILE A 130 5.02 21.93 4.20
N ARG A 131 4.33 22.16 5.32
CA ARG A 131 2.95 21.69 5.53
C ARG A 131 1.98 22.26 4.50
N ALA A 132 2.19 23.49 4.05
CA ALA A 132 1.41 24.11 2.98
C ALA A 132 1.69 23.53 1.58
N GLY A 133 2.74 22.72 1.40
CA GLY A 133 3.21 22.32 0.08
C GLY A 133 3.69 23.51 -0.76
N ASN A 134 4.13 24.60 -0.10
CA ASN A 134 4.45 25.86 -0.77
C ASN A 134 5.94 25.94 -1.08
N LEU A 135 6.33 25.44 -2.27
CA LEU A 135 7.71 25.45 -2.73
C LEU A 135 8.31 26.87 -2.81
N THR A 136 7.54 27.86 -3.25
CA THR A 136 7.99 29.25 -3.35
C THR A 136 8.39 29.82 -1.98
N ALA A 137 7.59 29.56 -0.95
CA ALA A 137 7.90 29.98 0.41
C ALA A 137 9.11 29.23 0.98
N VAL A 138 9.22 27.92 0.72
CA VAL A 138 10.41 27.14 1.11
C VAL A 138 11.67 27.71 0.47
N GLU A 139 11.67 27.99 -0.83
CA GLU A 139 12.82 28.58 -1.52
C GLU A 139 13.22 29.95 -0.97
N ALA A 140 12.24 30.82 -0.69
CA ALA A 140 12.50 32.14 -0.12
C ALA A 140 13.15 32.02 1.27
N LEU A 141 12.60 31.16 2.13
CA LEU A 141 13.15 30.91 3.47
C LEU A 141 14.56 30.30 3.42
N LEU A 142 14.80 29.34 2.52
CA LEU A 142 16.13 28.76 2.32
C LEU A 142 17.15 29.79 1.82
N ALA A 143 16.76 30.67 0.89
CA ALA A 143 17.62 31.76 0.42
C ALA A 143 18.02 32.72 1.55
N CYS A 144 17.14 32.88 2.55
CA CYS A 144 17.40 33.65 3.77
C CYS A 144 18.00 32.80 4.93
N GLN A 145 18.58 31.64 4.63
CA GLN A 145 19.27 30.76 5.60
C GLN A 145 18.39 30.26 6.76
N ALA A 146 17.11 29.97 6.49
CA ALA A 146 16.25 29.30 7.45
C ALA A 146 16.87 27.97 7.96
N ASN A 147 16.82 27.74 9.26
CA ASN A 147 17.30 26.51 9.87
C ASN A 147 16.35 25.34 9.54
N VAL A 148 16.86 24.37 8.79
CA VAL A 148 16.17 23.13 8.46
C VAL A 148 16.64 21.93 9.30
N ARG A 149 17.73 22.09 10.07
CA ARG A 149 18.33 21.00 10.84
C ARG A 149 17.73 20.89 12.23
N GLY A 150 17.50 19.64 12.67
CA GLY A 150 17.00 19.34 14.02
C GLY A 150 15.55 19.74 14.27
N VAL A 151 14.82 20.15 13.22
CA VAL A 151 13.39 20.53 13.25
C VAL A 151 12.52 19.55 12.47
N THR A 152 13.08 18.39 12.11
CA THR A 152 12.44 17.34 11.32
C THR A 152 11.81 17.89 10.04
N ALA A 153 12.54 18.72 9.27
CA ALA A 153 11.99 19.42 8.10
C ALA A 153 11.35 18.47 7.08
N MET A 154 11.95 17.29 6.87
CA MET A 154 11.44 16.29 5.92
C MET A 154 10.32 15.39 6.48
N GLU A 155 9.86 15.59 7.71
CA GLU A 155 8.74 14.82 8.29
C GLU A 155 7.42 15.08 7.55
N LEU A 156 6.63 14.01 7.35
CA LEU A 156 5.28 14.10 6.80
C LEU A 156 4.36 14.91 7.72
N PRO A 157 3.53 15.83 7.17
CA PRO A 157 2.56 16.55 7.97
C PRO A 157 1.61 15.58 8.67
N ASN A 158 1.56 15.68 10.00
CA ASN A 158 0.62 14.91 10.81
C ASN A 158 -0.57 15.79 11.17
N ARG A 159 -1.78 15.37 10.77
CA ARG A 159 -3.02 15.98 11.27
C ARG A 159 -3.93 14.95 11.89
N LEU A 160 -4.13 15.11 13.19
CA LEU A 160 -5.17 14.45 13.94
C LEU A 160 -6.49 15.17 13.59
N GLY A 161 -7.49 14.43 13.08
CA GLY A 161 -8.87 14.91 13.01
C GLY A 161 -9.35 15.55 11.70
N ALA A 162 -8.49 15.77 10.68
CA ALA A 162 -8.95 16.21 9.37
C ALA A 162 -9.32 15.00 8.49
N ALA A 163 -10.62 14.81 8.26
CA ALA A 163 -11.18 13.69 7.48
C ALA A 163 -10.92 13.77 5.96
N SER A 164 -10.14 14.73 5.48
CA SER A 164 -9.83 14.87 4.06
C SER A 164 -8.51 14.17 3.76
N SER A 165 -8.56 13.10 2.97
CA SER A 165 -7.37 12.53 2.33
C SER A 165 -6.62 13.61 1.58
N ALA A 166 -5.28 13.52 1.56
CA ALA A 166 -4.47 14.37 0.72
C ALA A 166 -4.94 14.26 -0.74
N THR A 167 -5.08 15.40 -1.41
CA THR A 167 -5.32 15.39 -2.86
C THR A 167 -4.03 15.04 -3.58
N ARG A 168 -4.14 14.42 -4.76
CA ARG A 168 -2.98 14.12 -5.59
C ARG A 168 -2.14 15.37 -5.90
N GLU A 169 -2.80 16.50 -6.13
CA GLU A 169 -2.13 17.79 -6.32
C GLU A 169 -1.29 18.20 -5.11
N TYR A 170 -1.82 18.03 -3.89
CA TYR A 170 -1.06 18.32 -2.67
C TYR A 170 0.11 17.35 -2.48
N GLU A 171 -0.07 16.07 -2.79
CA GLU A 171 1.00 15.05 -2.77
C GLU A 171 2.14 15.44 -3.73
N ASP A 172 1.81 15.84 -4.96
CA ASP A 172 2.78 16.27 -5.99
C ASP A 172 3.55 17.54 -5.56
N LEU A 173 2.87 18.50 -4.91
CA LEU A 173 3.50 19.69 -4.34
C LEU A 173 4.44 19.34 -3.18
N LEU A 174 3.99 18.46 -2.28
CA LEU A 174 4.74 18.08 -1.10
C LEU A 174 6.00 17.26 -1.45
N ILE A 175 5.91 16.34 -2.43
CA ILE A 175 7.10 15.63 -2.90
C ILE A 175 8.10 16.57 -3.58
N SER A 176 7.62 17.60 -4.30
CA SER A 176 8.49 18.63 -4.89
C SER A 176 9.24 19.43 -3.81
N VAL A 177 8.56 19.75 -2.71
CA VAL A 177 9.20 20.37 -1.54
C VAL A 177 10.28 19.47 -0.93
N TYR A 178 10.00 18.18 -0.71
CA TYR A 178 10.99 17.26 -0.15
C TYR A 178 12.20 17.04 -1.06
N ARG A 179 11.99 16.96 -2.38
CA ARG A 179 13.09 16.92 -3.36
C ARG A 179 13.96 18.16 -3.26
N ARG A 180 13.35 19.35 -3.14
CA ARG A 180 14.11 20.60 -3.01
C ARG A 180 14.92 20.65 -1.71
N LEU A 181 14.35 20.17 -0.60
CA LEU A 181 15.05 20.07 0.69
C LEU A 181 16.23 19.10 0.61
N ALA A 182 16.04 17.91 0.01
CA ALA A 182 17.12 16.94 -0.19
C ALA A 182 18.23 17.48 -1.11
N GLN A 183 17.88 18.29 -2.12
CA GLN A 183 18.86 19.00 -2.95
C GLN A 183 19.61 20.10 -2.20
N HIS A 184 18.98 20.74 -1.22
CA HIS A 184 19.60 21.77 -0.39
C HIS A 184 20.56 21.16 0.63
N ASP A 185 20.13 20.11 1.34
CA ASP A 185 20.96 19.33 2.25
C ASP A 185 20.48 17.87 2.24
N SER A 186 21.26 17.00 1.60
CA SER A 186 20.94 15.57 1.47
C SER A 186 20.96 14.83 2.82
N THR A 187 21.66 15.36 3.82
CA THR A 187 21.79 14.71 5.13
C THR A 187 20.56 14.89 6.01
N LEU A 188 19.63 15.78 5.64
CA LEU A 188 18.34 15.96 6.34
C LEU A 188 17.56 14.65 6.45
N ALA A 189 17.66 13.79 5.44
CA ALA A 189 16.95 12.52 5.43
C ALA A 189 17.47 11.52 6.49
N ALA A 190 18.76 11.60 6.81
CA ALA A 190 19.43 10.73 7.78
C ALA A 190 19.33 11.24 9.23
N GLU A 191 18.70 12.40 9.45
CA GLU A 191 18.56 12.97 10.80
C GLU A 191 17.81 12.01 11.74
N ARG A 192 18.26 12.00 13.00
CA ARG A 192 17.62 11.26 14.08
C ARG A 192 17.23 12.22 15.19
N PHE A 193 15.99 12.10 15.65
CA PHE A 193 15.45 12.85 16.77
C PHE A 193 15.04 11.85 17.87
N ASN A 194 15.68 11.91 19.04
CA ASN A 194 15.45 10.95 20.14
C ASN A 194 15.56 9.47 19.71
N GLY A 195 16.52 9.17 18.82
CA GLY A 195 16.73 7.83 18.24
C GLY A 195 15.71 7.45 17.17
N VAL A 196 14.73 8.28 16.86
CA VAL A 196 13.72 8.08 15.81
C VAL A 196 14.22 8.72 14.52
N ASN A 197 14.03 8.09 13.36
CA ASN A 197 14.34 8.66 12.05
C ASN A 197 13.07 8.94 11.23
N LEU A 198 13.20 9.49 10.03
CA LEU A 198 12.07 9.82 9.17
C LEU A 198 11.20 8.63 8.76
N VAL A 199 11.76 7.43 8.63
CA VAL A 199 10.97 6.22 8.29
C VAL A 199 10.03 5.84 9.43
N HIS A 200 10.45 6.02 10.68
CA HIS A 200 9.54 5.86 11.83
C HIS A 200 8.46 6.93 11.83
N LEU A 201 8.83 8.20 11.57
CA LEU A 201 7.90 9.32 11.58
C LEU A 201 6.87 9.22 10.44
N ALA A 202 7.25 8.62 9.31
CA ALA A 202 6.35 8.34 8.19
C ALA A 202 5.15 7.45 8.57
N ALA A 203 5.29 6.64 9.62
CA ALA A 203 4.21 5.81 10.16
C ALA A 203 3.27 6.57 11.11
N THR A 204 3.48 7.85 11.38
CA THR A 204 2.62 8.60 12.30
C THR A 204 1.36 9.19 11.67
N PRO A 205 1.34 9.64 10.40
CA PRO A 205 0.11 10.09 9.75
C PRO A 205 -0.83 8.89 9.51
N PHE A 206 -2.04 8.95 10.07
CA PHE A 206 -3.08 7.94 9.86
C PHE A 206 -3.64 8.03 8.43
N SER A 207 -3.30 7.06 7.57
CA SER A 207 -3.87 6.81 6.23
C SER A 207 -4.23 8.06 5.39
N ALA A 208 -3.48 9.16 5.54
CA ALA A 208 -3.81 10.44 4.92
C ALA A 208 -3.33 10.53 3.47
N PHE A 209 -2.35 9.70 3.11
CA PHE A 209 -1.65 9.74 1.83
C PHE A 209 -1.83 8.45 1.05
N SER A 210 -1.80 8.57 -0.28
CA SER A 210 -1.87 7.46 -1.22
C SER A 210 -0.66 6.53 -1.09
N GLN A 211 -0.83 5.25 -1.48
CA GLN A 211 0.29 4.29 -1.52
C GLN A 211 1.43 4.80 -2.41
N SER A 212 1.11 5.36 -3.59
CA SER A 212 2.10 5.87 -4.54
C SER A 212 2.94 7.00 -3.95
N PHE A 213 2.32 7.93 -3.22
CA PHE A 213 3.05 9.00 -2.56
C PHE A 213 3.97 8.47 -1.45
N ILE A 214 3.46 7.55 -0.62
CA ILE A 214 4.26 6.95 0.45
C ILE A 214 5.45 6.17 -0.12
N ASP A 215 5.26 5.43 -1.21
CA ASP A 215 6.34 4.72 -1.90
C ASP A 215 7.42 5.70 -2.39
N GLU A 216 7.02 6.76 -3.11
CA GLU A 216 7.92 7.79 -3.64
C GLU A 216 8.67 8.57 -2.54
N TYR A 217 7.96 8.93 -1.46
CA TYR A 217 8.56 9.60 -0.31
C TYR A 217 9.55 8.71 0.43
N LEU A 218 9.21 7.43 0.69
CA LEU A 218 10.10 6.48 1.36
C LEU A 218 11.33 6.17 0.50
N GLU A 219 11.17 6.02 -0.82
CA GLU A 219 12.30 5.91 -1.75
C GLU A 219 13.21 7.14 -1.71
N LEU A 220 12.63 8.35 -1.68
CA LEU A 220 13.40 9.59 -1.59
C LEU A 220 14.24 9.66 -0.30
N ILE A 221 13.64 9.44 0.87
CA ILE A 221 14.38 9.58 2.14
C ILE A 221 15.41 8.45 2.33
N THR A 222 15.09 7.23 1.88
CA THR A 222 16.02 6.09 2.05
C THR A 222 17.18 6.13 1.07
N SER A 223 16.99 6.63 -0.16
CA SER A 223 18.09 6.94 -1.08
C SER A 223 19.03 8.03 -0.57
N HIS A 224 18.57 8.87 0.37
CA HIS A 224 19.36 9.91 1.03
C HIS A 224 19.79 9.54 2.46
N GLY A 225 19.78 8.24 2.81
CA GLY A 225 20.41 7.72 4.03
C GLY A 225 19.49 7.49 5.23
N ALA A 226 18.16 7.63 5.08
CA ALA A 226 17.24 7.20 6.11
C ALA A 226 17.24 5.65 6.24
N ASP A 227 17.60 5.13 7.42
CA ASP A 227 17.67 3.69 7.65
C ASP A 227 16.30 3.07 7.98
N MET A 228 15.74 2.29 7.04
CA MET A 228 14.45 1.62 7.22
C MET A 228 14.45 0.49 8.27
N THR A 229 15.62 0.06 8.75
CA THR A 229 15.80 -1.00 9.76
C THR A 229 16.19 -0.46 11.14
N ALA A 230 16.40 0.86 11.25
CA ALA A 230 16.90 1.48 12.46
C ALA A 230 16.03 1.15 13.68
N ALA A 231 16.66 0.81 14.79
CA ALA A 231 15.98 0.68 16.07
C ALA A 231 16.02 2.02 16.82
N ASN A 232 14.87 2.47 17.31
CA ASN A 232 14.80 3.63 18.20
C ASN A 232 15.33 3.30 19.61
N ASN A 233 15.29 4.26 20.54
CA ASN A 233 15.80 4.08 21.90
C ASN A 233 15.08 2.99 22.72
N ARG A 234 13.92 2.50 22.27
CA ARG A 234 13.17 1.38 22.87
C ARG A 234 13.37 0.07 22.11
N GLY A 235 14.24 0.08 21.09
CA GLY A 235 14.45 -1.06 20.20
C GLY A 235 13.36 -1.26 19.14
N SER A 236 12.37 -0.37 19.05
CA SER A 236 11.30 -0.46 18.04
C SER A 236 11.82 0.00 16.69
N THR A 237 11.53 -0.77 15.64
CA THR A 237 11.83 -0.43 14.23
C THR A 237 10.70 0.37 13.59
N PRO A 238 10.87 0.94 12.38
CA PRO A 238 9.78 1.58 11.64
C PRO A 238 8.58 0.67 11.43
N LEU A 239 8.81 -0.64 11.22
CA LEU A 239 7.72 -1.61 11.05
C LEU A 239 6.89 -1.79 12.34
N HIS A 240 7.51 -1.70 13.52
CA HIS A 240 6.76 -1.66 14.78
C HIS A 240 5.90 -0.41 14.90
N TRP A 241 6.38 0.73 14.39
CA TRP A 241 5.62 1.99 14.40
C TRP A 241 4.45 1.92 13.44
N ALA A 242 4.64 1.42 12.22
CA ALA A 242 3.56 1.20 11.25
C ALA A 242 2.49 0.25 11.81
N ALA A 243 2.91 -0.85 12.45
CA ALA A 243 2.02 -1.79 13.12
C ALA A 243 1.23 -1.18 14.27
N LYS A 244 1.86 -0.30 15.07
CA LYS A 244 1.24 0.37 16.20
C LYS A 244 0.29 1.49 15.78
N ALA A 245 0.64 2.22 14.73
CA ALA A 245 -0.06 3.42 14.29
C ALA A 245 -1.20 3.13 13.31
N GLY A 246 -1.32 1.92 12.78
CA GLY A 246 -2.34 1.64 11.78
C GLY A 246 -1.99 2.20 10.40
N SER A 247 -0.72 2.22 10.01
CA SER A 247 -0.26 2.74 8.71
C SER A 247 -0.01 1.63 7.68
N PRO A 248 -1.04 1.15 6.96
CA PRO A 248 -0.89 0.06 6.00
C PRO A 248 0.06 0.41 4.85
N CYS A 249 0.07 1.67 4.37
CA CYS A 249 0.92 2.06 3.25
C CYS A 249 2.41 1.92 3.56
N VAL A 250 2.82 2.39 4.75
CA VAL A 250 4.21 2.30 5.22
C VAL A 250 4.58 0.84 5.51
N ALA A 251 3.68 0.08 6.14
CA ALA A 251 3.90 -1.35 6.38
C ALA A 251 4.10 -2.12 5.08
N HIS A 252 3.29 -1.83 4.05
CA HIS A 252 3.39 -2.46 2.73
C HIS A 252 4.73 -2.17 2.06
N TRP A 253 5.15 -0.90 2.02
CA TRP A 253 6.44 -0.52 1.45
C TRP A 253 7.61 -1.17 2.20
N LEU A 254 7.60 -1.13 3.54
CA LEU A 254 8.64 -1.76 4.36
C LEU A 254 8.72 -3.27 4.08
N CYS A 255 7.60 -3.97 4.08
CA CYS A 255 7.59 -5.42 3.87
C CYS A 255 8.12 -5.86 2.50
N ARG A 256 8.03 -4.99 1.47
CA ARG A 256 8.62 -5.25 0.15
C ARG A 256 10.13 -5.13 0.10
N HIS A 257 10.72 -4.38 1.04
CA HIS A 257 12.15 -4.06 1.06
C HIS A 257 12.91 -4.74 2.21
N LEU A 258 12.20 -5.15 3.26
CA LEU A 258 12.77 -5.81 4.43
C LEU A 258 13.00 -7.31 4.20
N ARG A 259 13.99 -7.85 4.92
CA ARG A 259 14.23 -9.30 5.00
C ARG A 259 13.31 -9.94 6.04
N SER A 260 13.15 -11.26 5.96
CA SER A 260 12.32 -12.02 6.89
C SER A 260 12.72 -11.80 8.36
N ASP A 261 14.01 -11.69 8.66
CA ASP A 261 14.52 -11.43 10.02
C ASP A 261 14.07 -10.07 10.55
N ASP A 262 14.04 -9.04 9.70
CA ASP A 262 13.60 -7.69 10.10
C ASP A 262 12.08 -7.61 10.27
N ILE A 263 11.32 -8.35 9.46
CA ILE A 263 9.85 -8.46 9.56
C ILE A 263 9.45 -9.14 10.87
N ASN A 264 10.18 -10.19 11.27
CA ASN A 264 9.91 -10.97 12.46
C ASN A 264 10.67 -10.48 13.71
N ARG A 265 11.41 -9.38 13.61
CA ARG A 265 12.25 -8.87 14.70
C ARG A 265 11.40 -8.45 15.89
N GLY A 266 11.60 -9.09 17.04
CA GLY A 266 11.03 -8.66 18.32
C GLY A 266 11.80 -7.49 18.95
N LEU A 267 11.20 -6.85 19.96
CA LEU A 267 11.88 -5.84 20.77
C LEU A 267 13.02 -6.47 21.60
N PRO A 268 14.14 -5.76 21.85
CA PRO A 268 15.30 -6.31 22.56
C PRO A 268 15.00 -6.92 23.95
N HIS A 269 14.07 -6.34 24.69
CA HIS A 269 13.68 -6.82 26.03
C HIS A 269 12.40 -7.68 26.02
N LEU A 270 11.71 -7.75 24.88
CA LEU A 270 10.45 -8.44 24.70
C LEU A 270 10.44 -9.08 23.29
N PRO A 271 11.15 -10.20 23.09
CA PRO A 271 11.28 -10.81 21.77
C PRO A 271 9.94 -11.28 21.18
N ASN A 272 8.92 -11.48 22.03
CA ASN A 272 7.54 -11.77 21.63
C ASN A 272 6.75 -10.54 21.13
N GLN A 273 7.28 -9.33 21.31
CA GLN A 273 6.71 -8.10 20.77
C GLN A 273 7.28 -7.87 19.37
N THR A 274 6.87 -8.69 18.41
CA THR A 274 7.15 -8.48 16.99
C THR A 274 6.16 -7.47 16.39
N PRO A 275 6.38 -6.94 15.18
CA PRO A 275 5.41 -6.06 14.53
C PRO A 275 4.02 -6.68 14.41
N LEU A 276 3.94 -8.00 14.14
CA LEU A 276 2.67 -8.73 14.10
C LEU A 276 1.98 -8.74 15.47
N ALA A 277 2.71 -8.98 16.54
CA ALA A 277 2.16 -8.95 17.90
C ALA A 277 1.68 -7.55 18.29
N VAL A 278 2.42 -6.50 17.90
CA VAL A 278 2.03 -5.10 18.15
C VAL A 278 0.73 -4.75 17.42
N ALA A 279 0.60 -5.13 16.14
CA ALA A 279 -0.63 -4.92 15.38
C ALA A 279 -1.83 -5.67 16.00
N ALA A 280 -1.61 -6.91 16.46
CA ALA A 280 -2.64 -7.70 17.14
C ALA A 280 -3.11 -7.06 18.46
N ILE A 281 -2.19 -6.51 19.25
CA ILE A 281 -2.50 -5.78 20.49
C ILE A 281 -3.35 -4.54 20.17
N ALA A 282 -2.97 -3.79 19.13
CA ALA A 282 -3.70 -2.58 18.75
C ALA A 282 -5.12 -2.91 18.24
N LEU A 283 -5.25 -3.92 17.36
CA LEU A 283 -6.54 -4.42 16.89
C LEU A 283 -7.45 -4.81 18.05
N ASP A 284 -6.94 -5.62 18.99
CA ASP A 284 -7.65 -6.08 20.17
C ASP A 284 -8.21 -4.91 21.02
N ILE A 285 -7.38 -3.89 21.29
CA ILE A 285 -7.79 -2.69 22.03
C ILE A 285 -8.92 -1.95 21.32
N HIS A 286 -8.85 -1.81 20.00
CA HIS A 286 -9.86 -1.11 19.22
C HIS A 286 -11.17 -1.91 19.09
N THR A 287 -11.09 -3.23 18.97
CA THR A 287 -12.26 -4.12 18.96
C THR A 287 -12.99 -4.13 20.30
N GLU A 288 -12.26 -4.22 21.43
CA GLU A 288 -12.89 -4.15 22.76
C GLU A 288 -13.60 -2.82 23.00
N ARG A 289 -12.96 -1.70 22.64
CA ARG A 289 -13.54 -0.35 22.80
C ARG A 289 -14.77 -0.12 21.91
N GLN A 290 -14.86 -0.78 20.75
CA GLN A 290 -16.03 -0.71 19.88
C GLN A 290 -17.27 -1.33 20.55
N GLN A 291 -17.10 -2.36 21.38
CA GLN A 291 -18.19 -3.02 22.08
C GLN A 291 -18.73 -2.22 23.28
N GLN A 292 -17.98 -1.21 23.76
CA GLN A 292 -18.28 -0.49 25.01
C GLN A 292 -18.89 0.92 24.82
N GLN A 293 -18.92 1.50 23.62
CA GLN A 293 -19.39 2.89 23.42
C GLN A 293 -20.18 3.08 22.10
N GLY A 294 -21.32 3.78 22.18
CA GLY A 294 -22.33 3.88 21.11
C GLY A 294 -22.29 5.09 20.16
N GLU A 295 -21.24 5.94 20.13
CA GLU A 295 -21.30 7.18 19.32
C GLU A 295 -20.04 7.55 18.50
N TRP A 296 -19.03 6.68 18.39
CA TRP A 296 -17.80 6.95 17.60
C TRP A 296 -17.48 5.84 16.58
N HIS A 297 -18.48 5.34 15.87
CA HIS A 297 -18.38 4.09 15.11
C HIS A 297 -17.53 4.17 13.83
N GLU A 298 -17.57 5.27 13.07
CA GLU A 298 -16.93 5.33 11.74
C GLU A 298 -15.40 5.35 11.79
N ASN A 299 -14.81 6.29 12.53
CA ASN A 299 -13.35 6.37 12.70
C ASN A 299 -12.77 5.09 13.31
N ARG A 300 -13.50 4.44 14.22
CA ARG A 300 -13.07 3.17 14.85
C ARG A 300 -13.16 1.99 13.89
N SER A 301 -14.20 1.93 13.08
CA SER A 301 -14.35 0.87 12.07
C SER A 301 -13.26 0.96 11.01
N ARG A 302 -12.90 2.18 10.60
CA ARG A 302 -11.74 2.44 9.72
C ARG A 302 -10.43 1.94 10.36
N LEU A 303 -10.15 2.31 11.60
CA LEU A 303 -8.94 1.86 12.31
C LEU A 303 -8.88 0.33 12.42
N ILE A 304 -9.98 -0.34 12.75
CA ILE A 304 -10.04 -1.81 12.79
C ILE A 304 -9.69 -2.42 11.44
N LEU A 305 -10.22 -1.85 10.34
CA LEU A 305 -9.90 -2.31 8.99
C LEU A 305 -8.42 -2.06 8.64
N GLU A 306 -7.84 -0.93 9.05
CA GLU A 306 -6.42 -0.63 8.85
C GLU A 306 -5.52 -1.65 9.58
N TYR A 307 -5.83 -2.01 10.83
CA TYR A 307 -5.06 -3.03 11.55
C TYR A 307 -5.21 -4.43 10.95
N LYS A 308 -6.41 -4.82 10.50
CA LYS A 308 -6.61 -6.07 9.74
C LYS A 308 -5.77 -6.08 8.47
N THR A 309 -5.76 -4.97 7.73
CA THR A 309 -4.95 -4.79 6.53
C THR A 309 -3.45 -4.96 6.83
N ILE A 310 -2.96 -4.36 7.91
CA ILE A 310 -1.55 -4.50 8.32
C ILE A 310 -1.23 -5.94 8.71
N ILE A 311 -2.07 -6.60 9.50
CA ILE A 311 -1.89 -8.02 9.85
C ILE A 311 -1.81 -8.86 8.56
N GLY A 312 -2.71 -8.64 7.62
CA GLY A 312 -2.69 -9.31 6.32
C GLY A 312 -1.41 -9.04 5.53
N VAL A 313 -0.94 -7.79 5.47
CA VAL A 313 0.34 -7.42 4.83
C VAL A 313 1.52 -8.13 5.50
N LEU A 314 1.60 -8.11 6.82
CA LEU A 314 2.68 -8.78 7.57
C LEU A 314 2.69 -10.29 7.29
N LEU A 315 1.53 -10.94 7.31
CA LEU A 315 1.40 -12.38 7.05
C LEU A 315 1.78 -12.75 5.61
N ARG A 316 1.31 -11.99 4.61
CA ARG A 316 1.73 -12.12 3.20
C ARG A 316 3.23 -11.89 3.00
N SER A 317 3.87 -11.22 3.95
CA SER A 317 5.30 -10.89 3.94
C SER A 317 6.17 -11.87 4.75
N GLY A 318 5.58 -12.97 5.25
CA GLY A 318 6.31 -13.99 5.98
C GLY A 318 6.44 -13.75 7.48
N ALA A 319 5.52 -12.98 8.08
CA ALA A 319 5.46 -12.80 9.54
C ALA A 319 4.84 -13.99 10.30
N ALA A 320 4.38 -15.04 9.60
CA ALA A 320 3.72 -16.19 10.21
C ALA A 320 4.52 -16.90 11.33
N PRO A 321 5.87 -17.01 11.28
CA PRO A 321 6.66 -17.53 12.40
C PRO A 321 6.47 -16.75 13.70
N SER A 322 6.15 -15.45 13.63
CA SER A 322 5.88 -14.62 14.81
C SER A 322 4.65 -15.07 15.60
N ILE A 323 3.72 -15.82 15.00
CA ILE A 323 2.52 -16.34 15.69
C ILE A 323 2.92 -17.27 16.85
N ALA A 324 3.97 -18.06 16.67
CA ALA A 324 4.47 -18.97 17.70
C ALA A 324 5.10 -18.24 18.90
N LEU A 325 5.57 -16.99 18.69
CA LEU A 325 6.15 -16.15 19.74
C LEU A 325 5.08 -15.44 20.58
N MET A 326 3.83 -15.37 20.10
CA MET A 326 2.75 -14.69 20.83
C MET A 326 2.43 -15.41 22.14
N PRO A 327 2.30 -14.68 23.28
CA PRO A 327 1.96 -15.30 24.55
C PRO A 327 0.60 -16.01 24.52
N THR A 328 0.44 -17.02 25.36
CA THR A 328 -0.81 -17.78 25.53
C THR A 328 -1.21 -17.95 27.00
N ALA A 329 -0.53 -17.25 27.91
CA ALA A 329 -0.71 -17.41 29.35
C ALA A 329 -2.04 -16.81 29.82
N MET A 330 -2.37 -15.59 29.38
CA MET A 330 -3.60 -14.89 29.76
C MET A 330 -4.67 -15.01 28.69
N GLU A 331 -5.93 -14.83 29.08
CA GLU A 331 -7.06 -14.88 28.15
C GLU A 331 -6.98 -13.83 27.04
N ARG A 332 -6.58 -12.60 27.41
CA ARG A 332 -6.30 -11.54 26.43
C ARG A 332 -5.22 -11.93 25.41
N ASP A 333 -4.24 -12.74 25.81
CA ASP A 333 -3.14 -13.14 24.92
C ASP A 333 -3.63 -14.20 23.93
N ARG A 334 -4.43 -15.18 24.41
CA ARG A 334 -5.10 -16.17 23.55
C ARG A 334 -6.03 -15.49 22.54
N ARG A 335 -6.81 -14.50 22.99
CA ARG A 335 -7.70 -13.72 22.13
C ARG A 335 -6.94 -12.97 21.03
N ARG A 336 -5.84 -12.28 21.37
CA ARG A 336 -4.99 -11.58 20.38
C ARG A 336 -4.40 -12.54 19.36
N ARG A 337 -3.94 -13.71 19.79
CA ARG A 337 -3.46 -14.76 18.89
C ARG A 337 -4.58 -15.27 17.98
N GLN A 338 -5.78 -15.46 18.51
CA GLN A 338 -6.93 -15.90 17.73
C GLN A 338 -7.34 -14.90 16.64
N LEU A 339 -7.25 -13.59 16.92
CA LEU A 339 -7.48 -12.54 15.92
C LEU A 339 -6.51 -12.69 14.74
N VAL A 340 -5.23 -12.91 15.02
CA VAL A 340 -4.22 -13.11 13.96
C VAL A 340 -4.48 -14.39 13.16
N LEU A 341 -4.81 -15.51 13.83
CA LEU A 341 -5.13 -16.77 13.16
C LEU A 341 -6.34 -16.64 12.23
N ALA A 342 -7.38 -15.92 12.67
CA ALA A 342 -8.56 -15.65 11.85
C ALA A 342 -8.21 -14.83 10.60
N GLU A 343 -7.44 -13.74 10.75
CA GLU A 343 -6.98 -12.95 9.60
C GLU A 343 -6.04 -13.75 8.68
N TYR A 344 -5.25 -14.67 9.21
CA TYR A 344 -4.40 -15.53 8.39
C TYR A 344 -5.21 -16.54 7.58
N ALA A 345 -6.28 -17.11 8.16
CA ALA A 345 -7.23 -17.94 7.41
C ALA A 345 -7.87 -17.15 6.26
N THR A 346 -8.18 -15.87 6.46
CA THR A 346 -8.68 -14.97 5.41
C THR A 346 -7.63 -14.76 4.32
N VAL A 347 -6.36 -14.46 4.67
CA VAL A 347 -5.26 -14.33 3.69
C VAL A 347 -5.08 -15.61 2.88
N LEU A 348 -5.07 -16.77 3.52
CA LEU A 348 -4.95 -18.05 2.82
C LEU A 348 -6.18 -18.30 1.92
N SER A 349 -7.37 -17.86 2.31
CA SER A 349 -8.57 -17.97 1.49
C SER A 349 -8.53 -17.06 0.27
N GLU A 350 -8.16 -15.80 0.43
CA GLU A 350 -8.00 -14.85 -0.66
C GLU A 350 -6.90 -15.24 -1.66
N LEU A 351 -5.86 -15.97 -1.22
CA LEU A 351 -4.82 -16.50 -2.11
C LEU A 351 -5.41 -17.37 -3.23
N SER A 352 -6.50 -18.11 -2.96
CA SER A 352 -7.18 -18.92 -3.97
C SER A 352 -7.75 -18.07 -5.12
N GLU A 353 -8.38 -16.94 -4.76
CA GLU A 353 -8.94 -15.98 -5.72
C GLU A 353 -7.84 -15.23 -6.47
N ALA A 354 -6.79 -14.80 -5.76
CA ALA A 354 -5.63 -14.14 -6.36
C ALA A 354 -4.96 -15.03 -7.42
N VAL A 355 -4.82 -16.34 -7.14
CA VAL A 355 -4.29 -17.32 -8.10
C VAL A 355 -5.18 -17.44 -9.33
N MET A 356 -6.49 -17.56 -9.16
CA MET A 356 -7.40 -17.69 -10.31
C MET A 356 -7.44 -16.41 -11.15
N SER A 357 -7.41 -15.25 -10.51
CA SER A 357 -7.29 -13.95 -11.18
C SER A 357 -6.00 -13.86 -12.00
N ALA A 358 -4.86 -14.23 -11.41
CA ALA A 358 -3.56 -14.25 -12.09
C ALA A 358 -3.55 -15.18 -13.33
N ILE A 359 -4.10 -16.39 -13.20
CA ILE A 359 -4.21 -17.34 -14.31
C ILE A 359 -5.13 -16.78 -15.41
N ASN A 360 -6.26 -16.20 -15.03
CA ASN A 360 -7.21 -15.64 -15.98
C ASN A 360 -6.65 -14.45 -16.73
N GLY A 361 -5.94 -13.55 -16.04
CA GLY A 361 -5.25 -12.42 -16.66
C GLY A 361 -4.21 -12.87 -17.67
N ALA A 362 -3.36 -13.83 -17.32
CA ALA A 362 -2.29 -14.32 -18.20
C ALA A 362 -2.78 -15.10 -19.44
N LEU A 363 -4.00 -15.63 -19.41
CA LEU A 363 -4.63 -16.32 -20.54
C LEU A 363 -5.65 -15.46 -21.30
N ALA A 364 -5.92 -14.23 -20.85
CA ALA A 364 -6.97 -13.38 -21.42
C ALA A 364 -6.70 -13.08 -22.91
N ALA A 365 -5.50 -12.57 -23.22
CA ALA A 365 -5.13 -12.26 -24.60
C ALA A 365 -5.22 -13.48 -25.53
N GLN A 366 -4.73 -14.64 -25.10
CA GLN A 366 -4.88 -15.90 -25.85
C GLN A 366 -6.37 -16.21 -26.10
N ARG A 367 -7.21 -16.19 -25.06
CA ARG A 367 -8.64 -16.54 -25.17
C ARG A 367 -9.37 -15.63 -26.16
N ASP A 368 -9.15 -14.32 -26.07
CA ASP A 368 -9.83 -13.33 -26.90
C ASP A 368 -9.45 -13.49 -28.38
N HIS A 369 -8.15 -13.64 -28.66
CA HIS A 369 -7.65 -13.78 -30.03
C HIS A 369 -8.00 -15.14 -30.62
N SER A 370 -7.93 -16.22 -29.83
CA SER A 370 -8.37 -17.55 -30.27
C SER A 370 -9.86 -17.57 -30.59
N MET A 371 -10.70 -16.88 -29.82
CA MET A 371 -12.13 -16.77 -30.10
C MET A 371 -12.39 -16.03 -31.42
N LEU A 372 -11.66 -14.95 -31.69
CA LEU A 372 -11.76 -14.21 -32.95
C LEU A 372 -11.30 -15.07 -34.14
N LEU A 373 -10.12 -15.67 -34.04
CA LEU A 373 -9.54 -16.50 -35.10
C LEU A 373 -10.40 -17.72 -35.40
N ALA A 374 -10.98 -18.37 -34.39
CA ALA A 374 -11.86 -19.53 -34.59
C ALA A 374 -13.10 -19.18 -35.44
N ARG A 375 -13.55 -17.91 -35.43
CA ARG A 375 -14.66 -17.43 -36.27
C ARG A 375 -14.22 -17.03 -37.67
N LEU A 376 -12.98 -16.58 -37.84
CA LEU A 376 -12.43 -16.10 -39.11
C LEU A 376 -11.84 -17.23 -39.97
N LEU A 377 -11.23 -18.24 -39.35
CA LEU A 377 -10.58 -19.35 -40.05
C LEU A 377 -11.52 -20.12 -41.01
N PRO A 378 -12.79 -20.38 -40.67
CA PRO A 378 -13.73 -21.01 -41.61
C PRO A 378 -14.10 -20.12 -42.81
N LEU A 379 -13.84 -18.81 -42.74
CA LEU A 379 -14.12 -17.84 -43.81
C LEU A 379 -12.90 -17.58 -44.70
N ALA A 380 -11.73 -18.09 -44.33
CA ALA A 380 -10.48 -17.86 -45.06
C ALA A 380 -10.45 -18.72 -46.35
N PRO A 381 -10.04 -18.17 -47.51
CA PRO A 381 -9.84 -18.96 -48.71
C PRO A 381 -8.62 -19.89 -48.54
N HIS A 382 -8.79 -21.18 -48.85
CA HIS A 382 -7.72 -22.17 -48.81
C HIS A 382 -7.21 -22.46 -50.23
N HIS A 383 -5.90 -22.72 -50.37
CA HIS A 383 -5.28 -23.07 -51.64
C HIS A 383 -4.50 -24.37 -51.50
N ASP A 384 -4.95 -25.43 -52.16
CA ASP A 384 -4.36 -26.77 -52.06
C ASP A 384 -3.46 -27.11 -53.28
N GLY A 385 -3.30 -26.16 -54.21
CA GLY A 385 -2.48 -26.34 -55.40
C GLY A 385 -0.98 -26.27 -55.09
N ALA A 386 -0.19 -27.13 -55.74
CA ALA A 386 1.27 -27.09 -55.60
C ALA A 386 1.84 -25.76 -56.13
N HIS A 387 2.82 -25.18 -55.43
CA HIS A 387 3.56 -24.03 -55.96
C HIS A 387 4.15 -24.37 -57.34
N PRO A 388 3.99 -23.51 -58.37
CA PRO A 388 3.52 -22.11 -58.34
C PRO A 388 2.04 -21.91 -58.71
N HIS A 389 1.20 -22.95 -58.75
CA HIS A 389 -0.19 -22.90 -59.21
C HIS A 389 -1.20 -23.17 -58.06
N PRO A 390 -1.46 -22.19 -57.18
CA PRO A 390 -2.45 -22.34 -56.13
C PRO A 390 -3.86 -22.47 -56.74
N SER A 391 -4.56 -23.56 -56.41
CA SER A 391 -5.96 -23.78 -56.78
C SER A 391 -6.85 -23.56 -55.55
N PRO A 392 -7.95 -22.78 -55.62
CA PRO A 392 -8.88 -22.61 -54.50
C PRO A 392 -9.46 -23.96 -54.08
N SER A 393 -9.42 -24.25 -52.78
CA SER A 393 -10.04 -25.42 -52.17
C SER A 393 -11.42 -25.08 -51.62
N ASN A 394 -12.35 -26.03 -51.74
CA ASN A 394 -13.67 -25.95 -51.10
C ASN A 394 -13.64 -26.45 -49.64
N MET A 395 -12.49 -26.91 -49.13
CA MET A 395 -12.35 -27.33 -47.73
C MET A 395 -12.20 -26.11 -46.83
N ALA A 396 -13.23 -25.80 -46.04
CA ALA A 396 -13.13 -24.85 -44.93
C ALA A 396 -12.82 -25.60 -43.64
N PHE A 397 -12.04 -24.99 -42.73
CA PHE A 397 -11.82 -25.57 -41.40
C PHE A 397 -13.14 -25.79 -40.67
N GLY A 398 -13.36 -27.00 -40.16
CA GLY A 398 -14.51 -27.30 -39.30
C GLY A 398 -14.44 -26.49 -38.00
N PRO A 399 -15.58 -26.28 -37.29
CA PRO A 399 -15.60 -25.44 -36.08
C PRO A 399 -14.64 -25.91 -34.98
N HIS A 400 -14.41 -27.22 -34.85
CA HIS A 400 -13.46 -27.79 -33.90
C HIS A 400 -12.00 -27.65 -34.35
N GLU A 401 -11.72 -27.77 -35.66
CA GLU A 401 -10.38 -27.60 -36.22
C GLU A 401 -9.97 -26.13 -36.16
N ALA A 402 -10.88 -25.23 -36.53
CA ALA A 402 -10.69 -23.79 -36.43
C ALA A 402 -10.43 -23.37 -34.97
N GLU A 403 -11.19 -23.90 -34.00
CA GLU A 403 -10.95 -23.65 -32.57
C GLU A 403 -9.56 -24.15 -32.15
N ALA A 404 -9.16 -25.36 -32.54
CA ALA A 404 -7.86 -25.92 -32.18
C ALA A 404 -6.68 -25.14 -32.80
N ILE A 405 -6.77 -24.80 -34.08
CA ILE A 405 -5.74 -24.01 -34.78
C ILE A 405 -5.66 -22.61 -34.17
N ALA A 406 -6.79 -21.95 -33.96
CA ALA A 406 -6.87 -20.64 -33.33
C ALA A 406 -6.30 -20.66 -31.90
N TRP A 407 -6.54 -21.73 -31.14
CA TRP A 407 -5.98 -21.92 -29.80
C TRP A 407 -4.46 -22.03 -29.81
N LYS A 408 -3.90 -22.79 -30.77
CA LYS A 408 -2.45 -22.92 -30.95
C LYS A 408 -1.79 -21.62 -31.43
N ILE A 409 -2.46 -20.85 -32.30
CA ILE A 409 -1.96 -19.52 -32.71
C ILE A 409 -2.02 -18.54 -31.53
N GLY A 410 -3.13 -18.52 -30.78
CA GLY A 410 -3.27 -17.66 -29.61
C GLY A 410 -2.28 -17.98 -28.49
N ALA A 411 -1.70 -19.18 -28.45
CA ALA A 411 -0.67 -19.55 -27.50
C ALA A 411 0.60 -18.68 -27.59
N PHE A 412 0.84 -17.93 -28.67
CA PHE A 412 1.94 -16.95 -28.70
C PHE A 412 1.66 -15.69 -27.86
N LEU A 413 0.42 -15.48 -27.43
CA LEU A 413 -0.04 -14.29 -26.70
C LEU A 413 -0.24 -14.52 -25.21
N HIS A 414 0.02 -15.72 -24.69
CA HIS A 414 -0.06 -15.98 -23.25
C HIS A 414 1.09 -15.29 -22.50
N GLU A 415 0.84 -14.87 -21.26
CA GLU A 415 1.81 -14.14 -20.44
C GLU A 415 2.15 -14.87 -19.12
N PRO A 416 2.89 -16.00 -19.14
CA PRO A 416 3.31 -16.69 -17.92
C PRO A 416 4.03 -15.79 -16.89
N PRO A 417 4.93 -14.86 -17.29
CA PRO A 417 5.59 -13.95 -16.36
C PRO A 417 4.60 -13.05 -15.62
N ALA A 418 3.50 -12.63 -16.26
CA ALA A 418 2.49 -11.77 -15.65
C ALA A 418 1.72 -12.51 -14.54
N ALA A 419 1.34 -13.78 -14.77
CA ALA A 419 0.71 -14.60 -13.73
C ALA A 419 1.62 -14.76 -12.51
N VAL A 420 2.90 -15.03 -12.76
CA VAL A 420 3.92 -15.18 -11.71
C VAL A 420 4.13 -13.87 -10.94
N ALA A 421 4.21 -12.74 -11.65
CA ALA A 421 4.34 -11.42 -11.03
C ALA A 421 3.13 -11.06 -10.16
N ALA A 422 1.91 -11.43 -10.57
CA ALA A 422 0.70 -11.24 -9.76
C ALA A 422 0.75 -12.05 -8.44
N ILE A 423 1.32 -13.26 -8.47
CA ILE A 423 1.56 -14.03 -7.23
C ILE A 423 2.64 -13.36 -6.36
N ASP A 424 3.70 -12.84 -6.96
CA ASP A 424 4.76 -12.11 -6.24
C ASP A 424 4.23 -10.80 -5.60
N GLN A 425 3.22 -10.17 -6.21
CA GLN A 425 2.54 -9.00 -5.63
C GLN A 425 1.66 -9.36 -4.42
N TYR A 426 1.03 -10.55 -4.43
CA TYR A 426 0.21 -11.00 -3.32
C TYR A 426 1.06 -11.58 -2.17
N LEU A 427 1.98 -12.50 -2.47
CA LEU A 427 2.92 -13.08 -1.50
C LEU A 427 4.26 -12.33 -1.59
N ILE A 428 4.38 -11.28 -0.78
CA ILE A 428 5.49 -10.32 -0.81
C ILE A 428 6.78 -10.97 -0.30
N GLY A 429 6.69 -11.72 0.80
CA GLY A 429 7.84 -12.30 1.48
C GLY A 429 8.37 -13.54 0.77
N GLU A 430 9.64 -13.87 0.97
CA GLU A 430 10.16 -15.17 0.58
C GLU A 430 9.61 -16.25 1.51
N SER A 431 8.86 -17.21 0.95
CA SER A 431 8.28 -18.31 1.70
C SER A 431 8.19 -19.58 0.85
N VAL A 432 8.09 -20.73 1.53
CA VAL A 432 7.85 -22.02 0.89
C VAL A 432 6.50 -22.00 0.14
N LEU A 433 5.46 -21.43 0.75
CA LEU A 433 4.15 -21.22 0.12
C LEU A 433 4.27 -20.43 -1.19
N ARG A 434 5.01 -19.32 -1.20
CA ARG A 434 5.23 -18.49 -2.40
C ARG A 434 5.89 -19.29 -3.51
N ARG A 435 7.02 -19.96 -3.21
CA ARG A 435 7.74 -20.78 -4.20
C ARG A 435 6.84 -21.87 -4.79
N ARG A 436 6.04 -22.53 -3.94
CA ARG A 436 5.08 -23.56 -4.34
C ARG A 436 3.98 -23.05 -5.27
N VAL A 437 3.30 -21.99 -4.88
CA VAL A 437 2.22 -21.40 -5.67
C VAL A 437 2.75 -20.85 -7.00
N LYS A 438 3.88 -20.14 -6.97
CA LYS A 438 4.52 -19.56 -8.16
C LYS A 438 4.89 -20.62 -9.20
N ALA A 439 5.53 -21.72 -8.77
CA ALA A 439 5.89 -22.81 -9.66
C ALA A 439 4.65 -23.52 -10.24
N ALA A 440 3.63 -23.77 -9.41
CA ALA A 440 2.37 -24.36 -9.86
C ALA A 440 1.64 -23.47 -10.89
N VAL A 441 1.47 -22.18 -10.60
CA VAL A 441 0.78 -21.24 -11.49
C VAL A 441 1.53 -21.09 -12.81
N GLY A 442 2.86 -20.90 -12.77
CA GLY A 442 3.66 -20.79 -14.00
C GLY A 442 3.58 -22.05 -14.87
N HIS A 443 3.62 -23.24 -14.25
CA HIS A 443 3.44 -24.49 -14.97
C HIS A 443 2.05 -24.64 -15.58
N PHE A 444 1.00 -24.29 -14.82
CA PHE A 444 -0.38 -24.38 -15.28
C PHE A 444 -0.64 -23.46 -16.47
N VAL A 445 -0.24 -22.19 -16.41
CA VAL A 445 -0.44 -21.22 -17.51
C VAL A 445 0.25 -21.69 -18.78
N LYS A 446 1.51 -22.15 -18.67
CA LYS A 446 2.24 -22.70 -19.82
C LYS A 446 1.56 -23.94 -20.40
N SER A 447 1.08 -24.85 -19.55
CA SER A 447 0.40 -26.07 -19.98
C SER A 447 -0.97 -25.75 -20.62
N ALA A 448 -1.73 -24.84 -20.03
CA ALA A 448 -3.01 -24.36 -20.52
C ALA A 448 -2.89 -23.66 -21.88
N ALA A 449 -1.79 -22.94 -22.12
CA ALA A 449 -1.57 -22.28 -23.40
C ALA A 449 -1.10 -23.26 -24.49
N THR A 450 -0.13 -24.12 -24.17
CA THR A 450 0.62 -24.86 -25.19
C THR A 450 0.16 -26.31 -25.38
N GLN A 451 -0.43 -26.93 -24.35
CA GLN A 451 -0.70 -28.37 -24.33
C GLN A 451 -2.19 -28.73 -24.49
N THR A 452 -3.09 -27.76 -24.50
CA THR A 452 -4.52 -27.95 -24.77
C THR A 452 -4.86 -27.55 -26.20
N SER A 453 -6.05 -27.91 -26.67
CA SER A 453 -6.60 -27.50 -27.96
C SER A 453 -7.77 -26.51 -27.87
N SER A 454 -8.26 -26.20 -26.67
CA SER A 454 -9.40 -25.28 -26.52
C SER A 454 -9.46 -24.70 -25.11
N ASN A 455 -10.19 -23.60 -24.95
CA ASN A 455 -10.48 -23.07 -23.61
C ASN A 455 -11.31 -24.06 -22.77
N ARG A 456 -12.14 -24.89 -23.41
CA ARG A 456 -12.96 -25.91 -22.73
C ARG A 456 -12.08 -26.88 -21.96
N GLU A 457 -10.96 -27.32 -22.54
CA GLU A 457 -9.97 -28.16 -21.84
C GLU A 457 -9.33 -27.49 -20.63
N VAL A 458 -9.19 -26.16 -20.66
CA VAL A 458 -8.60 -25.40 -19.55
C VAL A 458 -9.59 -25.27 -18.39
N VAL A 459 -10.83 -24.85 -18.67
CA VAL A 459 -11.82 -24.54 -17.62
C VAL A 459 -12.70 -25.72 -17.20
N GLY A 460 -12.69 -26.81 -17.96
CA GLY A 460 -13.62 -27.91 -17.80
C GLY A 460 -14.96 -27.62 -18.50
N TRP A 461 -15.74 -28.66 -18.77
CA TRP A 461 -17.04 -28.53 -19.44
C TRP A 461 -17.95 -29.68 -19.09
N THR A 462 -19.23 -29.59 -19.47
CA THR A 462 -20.20 -30.67 -19.23
C THR A 462 -20.62 -31.28 -20.55
N ARG A 463 -20.64 -32.61 -20.61
CA ARG A 463 -21.17 -33.38 -21.75
C ARG A 463 -22.33 -34.26 -21.30
N TYR A 464 -23.28 -34.52 -22.19
CA TYR A 464 -24.34 -35.49 -21.92
C TYR A 464 -23.94 -36.83 -22.50
N GLN A 465 -23.91 -37.87 -21.66
CA GLN A 465 -23.63 -39.24 -22.07
C GLN A 465 -24.92 -40.05 -21.94
N GLN A 466 -25.28 -40.82 -22.97
CA GLN A 466 -26.37 -41.78 -22.88
C GLN A 466 -25.91 -42.98 -22.05
N GLN A 467 -26.66 -43.29 -20.99
CA GLN A 467 -26.47 -44.46 -20.16
C GLN A 467 -27.82 -45.19 -20.10
N GLY A 468 -28.01 -46.12 -21.03
CA GLY A 468 -29.34 -46.69 -21.32
C GLY A 468 -30.31 -45.62 -21.88
N ASP A 469 -31.55 -45.60 -21.40
CA ASP A 469 -32.59 -44.64 -21.83
C ASP A 469 -32.44 -43.24 -21.22
N LYS A 470 -31.46 -43.00 -20.33
CA LYS A 470 -31.27 -41.72 -19.65
C LYS A 470 -30.05 -40.97 -20.18
N ARG A 471 -30.23 -39.67 -20.46
CA ARG A 471 -29.12 -38.73 -20.69
C ARG A 471 -28.58 -38.28 -19.34
N VAL A 472 -27.37 -38.71 -19.01
CA VAL A 472 -26.67 -38.32 -17.78
C VAL A 472 -25.71 -37.17 -18.09
N LYS A 473 -25.76 -36.10 -17.29
CA LYS A 473 -24.81 -34.99 -17.37
C LYS A 473 -23.49 -35.44 -16.72
N VAL A 474 -22.43 -35.55 -17.53
CA VAL A 474 -21.08 -35.90 -17.10
C VAL A 474 -20.22 -34.63 -17.11
N THR A 475 -19.70 -34.24 -15.96
CA THR A 475 -18.77 -33.11 -15.83
C THR A 475 -17.36 -33.58 -16.15
N VAL A 476 -16.72 -32.92 -17.10
CA VAL A 476 -15.31 -33.10 -17.43
C VAL A 476 -14.51 -32.11 -16.59
N PRO A 477 -13.50 -32.58 -15.81
CA PRO A 477 -12.72 -31.71 -14.94
C PRO A 477 -11.90 -30.68 -15.75
N PRO A 478 -11.54 -29.55 -15.12
CA PRO A 478 -10.58 -28.59 -15.69
C PRO A 478 -9.21 -29.23 -15.88
N LEU A 479 -8.31 -28.55 -16.60
CA LEU A 479 -6.99 -29.06 -16.96
C LEU A 479 -6.23 -29.66 -15.76
N GLN A 480 -5.96 -30.95 -15.83
CA GLN A 480 -5.10 -31.67 -14.89
C GLN A 480 -3.72 -31.86 -15.52
N CYS A 481 -2.79 -30.95 -15.20
CA CYS A 481 -1.43 -30.95 -15.76
C CYS A 481 -0.36 -31.38 -14.75
N PHE A 482 -0.74 -31.68 -13.51
CA PHE A 482 0.16 -32.15 -12.47
C PHE A 482 0.02 -33.65 -12.31
N ALA A 483 1.15 -34.33 -12.06
CA ALA A 483 1.21 -35.76 -11.84
C ALA A 483 1.74 -36.04 -10.43
N VAL A 484 1.05 -36.90 -9.70
CA VAL A 484 1.47 -37.40 -8.38
C VAL A 484 1.90 -38.85 -8.51
N ARG A 485 3.13 -39.18 -8.08
CA ARG A 485 3.60 -40.57 -8.00
C ARG A 485 2.88 -41.33 -6.88
N GLY A 486 2.30 -42.49 -7.21
CA GLY A 486 1.72 -43.40 -6.22
C GLY A 486 2.76 -44.05 -5.31
N SER A 487 2.41 -44.22 -4.04
CA SER A 487 3.21 -44.94 -3.04
C SER A 487 3.06 -46.46 -3.24
N GLY A 488 3.73 -47.06 -4.22
CA GLY A 488 3.56 -48.50 -4.43
C GLY A 488 4.23 -49.19 -5.63
N GLY A 489 5.28 -48.63 -6.24
CA GLY A 489 6.05 -49.32 -7.29
C GLY A 489 5.33 -49.51 -8.65
N GLN A 490 4.02 -49.31 -8.74
CA GLN A 490 3.30 -49.18 -10.01
C GLN A 490 3.33 -47.72 -10.50
N VAL A 491 3.68 -47.53 -11.77
CA VAL A 491 3.74 -46.22 -12.46
C VAL A 491 2.33 -45.74 -12.81
N VAL A 492 1.44 -45.66 -11.83
CA VAL A 492 0.14 -45.02 -11.99
C VAL A 492 0.23 -43.62 -11.39
N HIS A 493 0.18 -42.61 -12.26
CA HIS A 493 0.20 -41.22 -11.86
C HIS A 493 -1.23 -40.73 -11.65
N LYS A 494 -1.56 -40.24 -10.44
CA LYS A 494 -2.81 -39.50 -10.23
C LYS A 494 -2.62 -38.10 -10.83
N MET A 495 -3.49 -37.73 -11.78
CA MET A 495 -3.46 -36.40 -12.39
C MET A 495 -4.28 -35.41 -11.54
N THR A 496 -3.72 -34.23 -11.28
CA THR A 496 -4.36 -33.18 -10.48
C THR A 496 -4.27 -31.82 -11.18
N GLY A 497 -5.15 -30.89 -10.80
CA GLY A 497 -5.19 -29.52 -11.31
C GLY A 497 -4.44 -28.54 -10.42
N VAL A 498 -4.34 -27.30 -10.88
CA VAL A 498 -3.68 -26.22 -10.13
C VAL A 498 -4.38 -25.91 -8.81
N ARG A 499 -5.70 -26.09 -8.77
CA ARG A 499 -6.55 -25.84 -7.59
C ARG A 499 -6.19 -26.77 -6.45
N GLU A 500 -6.00 -28.06 -6.74
CA GLU A 500 -5.60 -29.06 -5.75
C GLU A 500 -4.19 -28.80 -5.21
N VAL A 501 -3.24 -28.45 -6.10
CA VAL A 501 -1.85 -28.15 -5.72
C VAL A 501 -1.75 -26.90 -4.85
N VAL A 502 -2.46 -25.83 -5.21
CA VAL A 502 -2.49 -24.59 -4.44
C VAL A 502 -3.20 -24.79 -3.11
N HIS A 503 -4.31 -25.56 -3.10
CA HIS A 503 -4.98 -25.92 -1.84
C HIS A 503 -4.07 -26.72 -0.91
N ARG A 504 -3.30 -27.68 -1.43
CA ARG A 504 -2.31 -28.40 -0.62
C ARG A 504 -1.26 -27.47 0.00
N ALA A 505 -0.75 -26.51 -0.78
CA ALA A 505 0.20 -25.52 -0.26
C ALA A 505 -0.40 -24.66 0.87
N ARG A 506 -1.68 -24.25 0.73
CA ARG A 506 -2.42 -23.51 1.75
C ARG A 506 -2.62 -24.34 3.03
N LEU A 507 -2.92 -25.63 2.90
CA LEU A 507 -3.07 -26.54 4.04
C LEU A 507 -1.75 -26.76 4.77
N ASP A 508 -0.65 -26.98 4.06
CA ASP A 508 0.67 -27.14 4.72
C ASP A 508 1.08 -25.87 5.49
N GLU A 509 0.79 -24.69 4.94
CA GLU A 509 1.03 -23.42 5.62
C GLU A 509 0.14 -23.27 6.87
N ALA A 510 -1.15 -23.62 6.74
CA ALA A 510 -2.11 -23.57 7.82
C ALA A 510 -1.73 -24.50 8.97
N ASP A 511 -1.40 -25.75 8.65
CA ASP A 511 -0.93 -26.77 9.60
C ASP A 511 0.37 -26.33 10.29
N GLY A 512 1.29 -25.73 9.54
CA GLY A 512 2.57 -25.23 10.06
C GLY A 512 2.44 -24.11 11.09
N HIS A 513 1.34 -23.36 11.07
CA HIS A 513 1.12 -22.20 11.95
C HIS A 513 -0.11 -22.33 12.86
N GLY A 514 -0.82 -23.46 12.83
CA GLY A 514 -2.01 -23.71 13.64
C GLY A 514 -3.22 -22.89 13.22
N VAL A 515 -3.37 -22.63 11.92
CA VAL A 515 -4.51 -21.92 11.34
C VAL A 515 -5.61 -22.93 11.00
N GLU A 516 -6.81 -22.69 11.50
CA GLU A 516 -7.98 -23.52 11.21
C GLU A 516 -8.94 -22.81 10.23
N GLY A 517 -9.86 -23.57 9.62
CA GLY A 517 -10.92 -23.01 8.78
C GLY A 517 -10.52 -22.67 7.34
N VAL A 518 -9.37 -23.18 6.85
CA VAL A 518 -8.96 -23.02 5.44
C VAL A 518 -9.76 -23.96 4.55
N VAL A 519 -10.80 -23.44 3.89
CA VAL A 519 -11.67 -24.23 3.01
C VAL A 519 -11.12 -24.32 1.59
N LYS A 520 -11.41 -25.43 0.92
CA LYS A 520 -11.20 -25.65 -0.51
C LYS A 520 -12.21 -24.83 -1.31
N SER A 521 -12.02 -23.51 -1.35
CA SER A 521 -12.87 -22.50 -2.02
C SER A 521 -13.19 -22.80 -3.50
N PHE A 522 -12.50 -23.77 -4.09
CA PHE A 522 -12.53 -24.09 -5.51
C PHE A 522 -13.65 -25.05 -5.95
N ASN A 523 -14.20 -25.90 -5.06
CA ASN A 523 -15.24 -26.89 -5.35
C ASN A 523 -15.82 -27.46 -4.03
N GLU A 524 -16.95 -26.94 -3.55
CA GLU A 524 -17.58 -27.33 -2.28
C GLU A 524 -17.98 -28.83 -2.19
N HIS A 525 -18.09 -29.51 -3.33
CA HIS A 525 -18.57 -30.89 -3.44
C HIS A 525 -17.46 -31.97 -3.42
N LEU A 526 -16.18 -31.59 -3.35
CA LEU A 526 -15.05 -32.52 -3.33
C LEU A 526 -14.18 -32.26 -2.10
N GLY A 527 -14.11 -33.22 -1.16
CA GLY A 527 -13.27 -33.12 0.04
C GLY A 527 -11.75 -33.01 -0.25
N ASP A 528 -10.96 -32.91 0.82
CA ASP A 528 -9.49 -32.70 0.72
C ASP A 528 -8.70 -33.92 0.24
N GLN A 529 -9.36 -35.07 0.04
CA GLN A 529 -8.72 -36.33 -0.40
C GLN A 529 -7.95 -36.19 -1.71
N ASP A 530 -8.39 -35.29 -2.60
CA ASP A 530 -7.71 -35.05 -3.87
C ASP A 530 -6.45 -34.18 -3.78
N CYS A 531 -6.21 -33.59 -2.61
CA CYS A 531 -5.07 -32.72 -2.34
C CYS A 531 -3.98 -33.42 -1.51
N GLN A 532 -4.16 -34.69 -1.11
CA GLN A 532 -3.21 -35.43 -0.27
C GLN A 532 -2.07 -36.02 -1.10
N PHE A 533 -0.88 -35.42 -1.03
CA PHE A 533 0.36 -35.94 -1.61
C PHE A 533 1.59 -35.31 -0.93
N ALA A 534 2.75 -35.96 -1.06
CA ALA A 534 4.02 -35.38 -0.62
C ALA A 534 4.67 -34.55 -1.76
N TRP A 535 5.26 -33.39 -1.46
CA TRP A 535 5.88 -32.50 -2.46
C TRP A 535 6.93 -33.17 -3.36
N PRO A 536 7.81 -34.07 -2.87
CA PRO A 536 8.75 -34.80 -3.74
C PRO A 536 8.06 -35.72 -4.76
N GLN A 537 6.80 -36.08 -4.54
CA GLN A 537 6.02 -36.93 -5.45
C GLN A 537 5.29 -36.11 -6.54
N LEU A 538 5.27 -34.77 -6.42
CA LEU A 538 4.60 -33.88 -7.35
C LEU A 538 5.53 -33.53 -8.52
N GLY A 539 5.02 -33.72 -9.73
CA GLY A 539 5.76 -33.40 -10.95
C GLY A 539 4.83 -33.20 -12.13
N ARG A 540 5.39 -33.39 -13.32
CA ARG A 540 4.67 -33.42 -14.58
C ARG A 540 5.09 -34.64 -15.39
N ILE A 541 4.25 -35.05 -16.33
CA ILE A 541 4.61 -36.07 -17.32
C ILE A 541 5.07 -35.34 -18.58
N ASP A 542 6.30 -35.59 -19.00
CA ASP A 542 6.78 -35.15 -20.30
C ASP A 542 6.00 -35.88 -21.41
N ARG A 543 5.29 -35.16 -22.26
CA ARG A 543 4.46 -35.78 -23.31
C ARG A 543 5.26 -36.40 -24.45
N GLN A 544 6.52 -36.01 -24.64
CA GLN A 544 7.37 -36.55 -25.70
C GLN A 544 8.00 -37.88 -25.29
N ILE A 545 8.39 -37.99 -24.01
CA ILE A 545 9.16 -39.14 -23.50
C ILE A 545 8.32 -40.02 -22.55
N GLY A 546 7.17 -39.54 -22.09
CA GLY A 546 6.30 -40.24 -21.13
C GLY A 546 6.87 -40.33 -19.72
N LEU A 547 7.97 -39.63 -19.44
CA LEU A 547 8.69 -39.69 -18.16
C LEU A 547 8.22 -38.62 -17.18
N PHE A 548 8.27 -38.98 -15.90
CA PHE A 548 7.99 -38.06 -14.80
C PHE A 548 9.16 -37.10 -14.59
N VAL A 549 8.86 -35.81 -14.58
CA VAL A 549 9.79 -34.72 -14.28
C VAL A 549 9.33 -34.02 -13.00
N PRO A 550 10.16 -33.99 -11.93
CA PRO A 550 9.82 -33.27 -10.71
C PRO A 550 9.72 -31.77 -11.00
N LEU A 551 8.82 -31.07 -10.30
CA LEU A 551 8.66 -29.62 -10.50
C LEU A 551 9.72 -28.78 -9.76
N GLY A 552 10.58 -29.40 -8.94
CA GLY A 552 11.67 -28.72 -8.23
C GLY A 552 11.19 -27.73 -7.17
N ILE A 553 10.13 -28.10 -6.43
CA ILE A 553 9.39 -27.19 -5.53
C ILE A 553 9.60 -27.58 -4.05
N GLU A 554 10.85 -27.87 -3.67
CA GLU A 554 11.20 -28.19 -2.26
C GLU A 554 11.24 -26.96 -1.35
#